data_AF-G0L1U8-F1
#
_entry.id   AF-G0L1U8-F1
#
_cell.length_a   1.000
_cell.length_b   1.000
_cell.length_c   1.000
_cell.angle_alpha   90.00
_cell.angle_beta   90.00
_cell.angle_gamma   90.00
#
_symmetry.space_group_name_H-M   'P 1'
#
loop_
_entity.id
_entity.type
_entity.pdbx_description
1 polymer ?
#
loop_
_entity_poly.entity_id
_entity_poly.type
_entity_poly.pdbx_seq_one_letter_code
_entity_poly.pdbx_strand_id
1 'polypeptide(L)'
;MRKIKLVPILIVVFFLGLSLYWWRLQRVKVENWENKISAFENAESYDKEVKTVFLDTLSYAPRERFKKLFEYFFRGYQEYKSKSGALVYYPGEFSGGGQSINALEGFSRFFPLGCSYVLNTQNAPMEMEGNATNIAELFRKAVLKGSDPRSTEYWGVIGDYDQKLAEAADIALGLWISKEFIWDTFDEGEKEQVYTWLMQIREKKHGDNNWNLFPVMVVKSLEALGMAEPKDVEVAHKKFERYIKKDYLGKGWFKDGEAPPDYYNAWAIQYCLFWLNQMHPDFHSEFICKANADFSEFFKHFFGPEGFPMMGRSVCYRMAVPSPIIAASLLNQEVVSPGEALRALDYTWSYFISNGALSKGKVTQGFYSDDLSVLNSYSGAGSCLWSLRSLVTAFYVDSKTNLLEVQPQKLPVEIEDFQLRNERIDWVISGDQETGVITLEILSNPLEPVLELKPYSNWDAFLETLWQYPHRPNNKKALYENRFYTTENKIFLD
;
A
#
# COMPACT_ATOMS: atom_id res chain seq x y z
N MET A 1 29.03 5.88 62.08
CA MET A 1 28.20 5.49 60.92
C MET A 1 28.39 6.51 59.81
N ARG A 2 28.99 6.10 58.68
CA ARG A 2 29.23 6.96 57.51
C ARG A 2 27.87 7.36 56.88
N LYS A 3 27.52 8.64 56.89
CA LYS A 3 26.54 9.20 55.95
C LYS A 3 27.20 9.15 54.57
N ILE A 4 26.95 8.06 53.84
CA ILE A 4 27.48 7.85 52.49
C ILE A 4 26.98 8.99 51.60
N LYS A 5 27.89 9.48 50.75
CA LYS A 5 27.73 10.55 49.76
C LYS A 5 26.64 10.23 48.73
N LEU A 6 25.37 10.22 49.12
CA LEU A 6 24.23 9.91 48.23
C LEU A 6 23.98 11.02 47.20
N VAL A 7 24.12 12.28 47.59
CA VAL A 7 23.86 13.43 46.69
C VAL A 7 24.84 13.48 45.51
N PRO A 8 26.17 13.34 45.68
CA PRO A 8 27.11 13.29 44.56
C PRO A 8 26.87 12.10 43.61
N ILE A 9 26.46 10.94 44.14
CA ILE A 9 26.15 9.75 43.33
C ILE A 9 24.91 9.99 42.47
N LEU A 10 23.85 10.57 43.05
CA LEU A 10 22.63 10.91 42.31
C LEU A 10 22.89 11.93 41.19
N ILE A 11 23.75 12.93 41.44
CA ILE A 11 24.16 13.91 40.41
C ILE A 11 24.92 13.22 39.27
N VAL A 12 25.89 12.36 39.60
CA VAL A 12 26.66 11.61 38.57
C VAL A 12 25.76 10.68 37.76
N VAL A 13 24.83 9.96 38.41
CA VAL A 13 23.85 9.10 37.73
C VAL A 13 22.92 9.92 36.83
N PHE A 14 22.49 11.12 37.27
CA PHE A 14 21.67 12.01 36.46
C PHE A 14 22.40 12.52 35.21
N PHE A 15 23.64 12.98 35.35
CA PHE A 15 24.44 13.43 34.19
C PHE A 15 24.80 12.28 33.25
N LEU A 16 25.14 11.09 33.77
CA LEU A 16 25.33 9.89 32.95
C LEU A 16 24.05 9.51 32.20
N GLY A 17 22.89 9.59 32.86
CA GLY A 17 21.58 9.37 32.25
C GLY A 17 21.29 10.36 31.12
N LEU A 18 21.56 11.65 31.35
CA LEU A 18 21.46 12.70 30.32
C LEU A 18 22.41 12.45 29.15
N SER A 19 23.68 12.11 29.42
CA SER A 19 24.65 11.81 28.36
C SER A 19 24.24 10.59 27.53
N LEU A 20 23.74 9.52 28.18
CA LEU A 20 23.21 8.33 27.48
C LEU A 20 21.95 8.66 26.67
N TYR A 21 21.06 9.51 27.21
CA TYR A 21 19.88 10.00 26.52
C TYR A 21 20.24 10.80 25.26
N TRP A 22 21.12 11.79 25.39
CA TRP A 22 21.61 12.59 24.25
C TRP A 22 22.33 11.74 23.21
N TRP A 23 23.19 10.82 23.67
CA TRP A 23 23.88 9.86 22.79
C TRP A 23 22.89 8.99 22.01
N ARG A 24 21.81 8.52 22.63
CA ARG A 24 20.76 7.73 21.96
C ARG A 24 19.96 8.58 20.97
N LEU A 25 19.51 9.77 21.37
CA LEU A 25 18.75 10.65 20.47
C LEU A 25 19.52 10.99 19.20
N GLN A 26 20.83 11.25 19.30
CA GLN A 26 21.66 11.52 18.12
C GLN A 26 21.73 10.35 17.12
N ARG A 27 21.38 9.12 17.55
CA ARG A 27 21.46 7.91 16.71
C ARG A 27 20.10 7.36 16.27
N VAL A 28 19.06 7.60 17.05
CA VAL A 28 17.76 6.91 16.90
C VAL A 28 16.61 7.87 16.61
N LYS A 29 16.77 9.18 16.84
CA LYS A 29 15.68 10.12 16.59
C LYS A 29 15.26 10.10 15.12
N VAL A 30 13.96 10.19 14.90
CA VAL A 30 13.38 10.33 13.59
C VAL A 30 13.65 11.72 13.03
N GLU A 31 14.00 11.77 11.74
CA GLU A 31 14.24 13.00 11.01
C GLU A 31 13.00 13.91 11.05
N ASN A 32 13.20 15.17 11.44
CA ASN A 32 12.17 16.22 11.49
C ASN A 32 10.91 15.85 12.32
N TRP A 33 11.07 15.08 13.39
CA TRP A 33 9.99 14.64 14.28
C TRP A 33 9.02 15.75 14.73
N GLU A 34 9.52 16.96 14.96
CA GLU A 34 8.72 18.11 15.41
C GLU A 34 7.86 18.75 14.29
N ASN A 35 8.11 18.38 13.02
CA ASN A 35 7.46 19.00 11.88
C ASN A 35 6.06 18.40 11.66
N LYS A 36 5.02 19.09 12.13
CA LYS A 36 3.63 18.70 11.92
C LYS A 36 3.06 19.38 10.69
N ILE A 37 2.51 18.58 9.78
CA ILE A 37 1.80 19.11 8.61
C ILE A 37 0.32 19.35 8.97
N SER A 38 -0.14 20.57 8.75
CA SER A 38 -1.56 20.94 8.90
C SER A 38 -2.38 20.43 7.71
N ALA A 39 -3.65 20.14 7.95
CA ALA A 39 -4.60 19.92 6.87
C ALA A 39 -4.75 21.19 6.01
N PHE A 40 -4.99 21.02 4.72
CA PHE A 40 -5.33 22.15 3.84
C PHE A 40 -6.73 22.70 4.17
N GLU A 41 -7.00 23.92 3.71
CA GLU A 41 -8.26 24.61 3.97
C GLU A 41 -9.45 23.85 3.36
N ASN A 42 -10.57 23.77 4.08
CA ASN A 42 -11.79 23.07 3.65
C ASN A 42 -11.64 21.55 3.46
N ALA A 43 -10.57 20.91 3.92
CA ALA A 43 -10.35 19.46 3.85
C ALA A 43 -11.58 18.62 4.25
N GLU A 44 -12.26 18.98 5.34
CA GLU A 44 -13.48 18.29 5.82
C GLU A 44 -14.65 18.38 4.84
N SER A 45 -14.74 19.48 4.08
CA SER A 45 -15.77 19.64 3.04
C SER A 45 -15.54 18.65 1.91
N TYR A 46 -14.28 18.47 1.47
CA TYR A 46 -13.95 17.49 0.44
C TYR A 46 -14.12 16.05 0.93
N ASP A 47 -13.79 15.77 2.20
CA ASP A 47 -14.03 14.46 2.83
C ASP A 47 -15.53 14.12 2.78
N LYS A 48 -16.39 15.09 3.10
CA LYS A 48 -17.85 14.93 3.03
C LYS A 48 -18.35 14.79 1.59
N GLU A 49 -17.81 15.55 0.66
CA GLU A 49 -18.21 15.53 -0.74
C GLU A 49 -17.90 14.17 -1.38
N VAL A 50 -16.66 13.67 -1.26
CA VAL A 50 -16.29 12.36 -1.83
C VAL A 50 -17.14 11.25 -1.21
N LYS A 51 -17.41 11.31 0.10
CA LYS A 51 -18.29 10.34 0.77
C LYS A 51 -19.71 10.38 0.22
N THR A 52 -20.26 11.57 -0.01
CA THR A 52 -21.63 11.74 -0.52
C THR A 52 -21.74 11.20 -1.94
N VAL A 53 -20.85 11.62 -2.83
CA VAL A 53 -20.87 11.19 -4.25
C VAL A 53 -20.55 9.71 -4.37
N PHE A 54 -19.53 9.22 -3.66
CA PHE A 54 -19.11 7.83 -3.79
C PHE A 54 -20.13 6.86 -3.21
N LEU A 55 -20.95 7.23 -2.22
CA LEU A 55 -21.96 6.31 -1.67
C LEU A 55 -23.33 6.41 -2.37
N ASP A 56 -23.56 7.42 -3.21
CA ASP A 56 -24.78 7.56 -3.99
C ASP A 56 -24.73 6.71 -5.27
N THR A 57 -25.03 5.42 -5.09
CA THR A 57 -25.08 4.42 -6.16
C THR A 57 -26.29 4.56 -7.09
N LEU A 58 -27.27 5.40 -6.74
CA LEU A 58 -28.48 5.62 -7.53
C LEU A 58 -28.29 6.74 -8.54
N SER A 59 -27.60 7.81 -8.15
CA SER A 59 -27.39 8.99 -9.00
C SER A 59 -26.12 8.93 -9.84
N TYR A 60 -25.11 8.17 -9.41
CA TYR A 60 -23.80 8.14 -10.07
C TYR A 60 -23.39 6.73 -10.51
N ALA A 61 -22.97 6.60 -11.76
CA ALA A 61 -22.41 5.36 -12.27
C ALA A 61 -21.04 5.06 -11.63
N PRO A 62 -20.57 3.78 -11.64
CA PRO A 62 -19.28 3.43 -11.06
C PRO A 62 -18.12 4.26 -11.61
N ARG A 63 -18.03 4.47 -12.93
CA ARG A 63 -17.01 5.33 -13.55
C ARG A 63 -16.97 6.74 -12.95
N GLU A 64 -18.12 7.35 -12.69
CA GLU A 64 -18.21 8.70 -12.09
C GLU A 64 -17.77 8.71 -10.63
N ARG A 65 -18.19 7.71 -9.86
CA ARG A 65 -17.82 7.55 -8.45
C ARG A 65 -16.30 7.35 -8.28
N PHE A 66 -15.70 6.45 -9.06
CA PHE A 66 -14.26 6.23 -9.03
C PHE A 66 -13.45 7.41 -9.58
N LYS A 67 -13.98 8.15 -10.56
CA LYS A 67 -13.40 9.42 -10.99
C LYS A 67 -13.38 10.43 -9.83
N LYS A 68 -14.50 10.60 -9.11
CA LYS A 68 -14.56 11.51 -7.96
C LYS A 68 -13.58 11.10 -6.84
N LEU A 69 -13.41 9.79 -6.65
CA LEU A 69 -12.42 9.27 -5.71
C LEU A 69 -10.98 9.57 -6.15
N PHE A 70 -10.66 9.48 -7.45
CA PHE A 70 -9.38 9.92 -7.97
C PHE A 70 -9.17 11.43 -7.73
N GLU A 71 -10.16 12.27 -8.04
CA GLU A 71 -10.11 13.72 -7.81
C GLU A 71 -9.80 14.05 -6.36
N TYR A 72 -10.40 13.32 -5.41
CA TYR A 72 -10.12 13.47 -3.98
C TYR A 72 -8.65 13.24 -3.61
N PHE A 73 -8.05 12.14 -4.10
CA PHE A 73 -6.63 11.85 -3.83
C PHE A 73 -5.69 12.79 -4.59
N PHE A 74 -6.05 13.17 -5.82
CA PHE A 74 -5.29 14.15 -6.59
C PHE A 74 -5.29 15.52 -5.92
N ARG A 75 -6.41 15.95 -5.31
CA ARG A 75 -6.45 17.15 -4.47
C ARG A 75 -5.48 17.05 -3.30
N GLY A 76 -5.50 15.94 -2.57
CA GLY A 76 -4.53 15.68 -1.50
C GLY A 76 -3.09 15.78 -1.98
N TYR A 77 -2.77 15.18 -3.13
CA TYR A 77 -1.45 15.32 -3.75
C TYR A 77 -1.10 16.79 -4.05
N GLN A 78 -1.99 17.56 -4.68
CA GLN A 78 -1.74 18.97 -5.03
C GLN A 78 -1.47 19.84 -3.81
N GLU A 79 -2.20 19.62 -2.72
CA GLU A 79 -2.14 20.45 -1.52
C GLU A 79 -0.89 20.17 -0.66
N TYR A 80 -0.43 18.91 -0.64
CA TYR A 80 0.70 18.51 0.21
C TYR A 80 2.02 18.33 -0.53
N LYS A 81 2.03 18.48 -1.86
CA LYS A 81 3.25 18.32 -2.62
C LYS A 81 4.23 19.48 -2.37
N SER A 82 5.49 19.13 -2.39
CA SER A 82 6.62 20.05 -2.54
C SER A 82 6.52 20.89 -3.82
N LYS A 83 7.40 21.89 -3.96
CA LYS A 83 7.35 22.87 -5.04
C LYS A 83 7.36 22.21 -6.43
N SER A 84 8.18 21.19 -6.62
CA SER A 84 8.21 20.47 -7.91
C SER A 84 7.29 19.25 -7.94
N GLY A 85 6.92 18.74 -6.77
CA GLY A 85 6.03 17.59 -6.63
C GLY A 85 6.73 16.27 -6.40
N ALA A 86 8.06 16.26 -6.30
CA ALA A 86 8.83 15.03 -6.10
C ALA A 86 8.65 14.42 -4.69
N LEU A 87 8.26 15.24 -3.72
CA LEU A 87 7.96 14.84 -2.34
C LEU A 87 6.55 15.32 -1.95
N VAL A 88 5.80 14.53 -1.18
CA VAL A 88 4.42 14.85 -0.76
C VAL A 88 4.25 14.64 0.75
N TYR A 89 4.06 15.73 1.49
CA TYR A 89 4.07 15.75 2.95
C TYR A 89 2.65 15.65 3.51
N TYR A 90 2.06 14.46 3.49
CA TYR A 90 0.71 14.28 4.05
C TYR A 90 0.67 14.52 5.58
N PRO A 91 -0.45 15.04 6.12
CA PRO A 91 -0.65 15.16 7.56
C PRO A 91 -0.79 13.78 8.20
N GLY A 92 -0.25 13.64 9.41
CA GLY A 92 -0.31 12.39 10.17
C GLY A 92 0.96 12.09 10.93
N GLU A 93 1.04 10.85 11.40
CA GLU A 93 2.10 10.35 12.26
C GLU A 93 3.27 9.78 11.45
N PHE A 94 4.48 9.94 11.96
CA PHE A 94 5.70 9.48 11.27
C PHE A 94 5.94 7.98 11.39
N SER A 95 6.61 7.44 10.38
CA SER A 95 7.32 6.16 10.49
C SER A 95 8.68 6.31 11.16
N GLY A 96 9.30 5.19 11.54
CA GLY A 96 10.71 5.16 11.95
C GLY A 96 11.70 5.58 10.83
N GLY A 97 11.26 5.62 9.56
CA GLY A 97 12.04 6.11 8.43
C GLY A 97 12.11 7.64 8.30
N GLY A 98 11.25 8.35 9.05
CA GLY A 98 11.24 9.81 9.11
C GLY A 98 10.65 10.53 7.93
N GLN A 99 10.68 11.87 8.02
CA GLN A 99 9.92 12.74 7.15
C GLN A 99 10.30 12.58 5.67
N SER A 100 11.59 12.45 5.35
CA SER A 100 12.03 12.29 3.97
C SER A 100 11.49 11.01 3.33
N ILE A 101 11.50 9.88 4.06
CA ILE A 101 10.89 8.63 3.59
C ILE A 101 9.38 8.79 3.46
N ASN A 102 8.69 9.35 4.46
CA ASN A 102 7.24 9.49 4.40
C ASN A 102 6.79 10.43 3.28
N ALA A 103 7.59 11.44 2.95
CA ALA A 103 7.32 12.33 1.84
C ALA A 103 7.57 11.67 0.47
N LEU A 104 8.59 10.82 0.37
CA LEU A 104 8.79 9.97 -0.81
C LEU A 104 7.63 8.99 -0.96
N GLU A 105 7.23 8.27 0.09
CA GLU A 105 6.06 7.38 0.07
C GLU A 105 4.80 8.11 -0.41
N GLY A 106 4.61 9.35 0.04
CA GLY A 106 3.51 10.21 -0.41
C GLY A 106 3.49 10.41 -1.93
N PHE A 107 4.66 10.59 -2.55
CA PHE A 107 4.79 10.67 -4.01
C PHE A 107 4.67 9.30 -4.67
N SER A 108 5.55 8.36 -4.33
CA SER A 108 5.72 7.07 -5.01
C SER A 108 4.47 6.20 -4.96
N ARG A 109 3.66 6.28 -3.89
CA ARG A 109 2.45 5.45 -3.74
C ARG A 109 1.23 6.06 -4.40
N PHE A 110 1.21 7.37 -4.62
CA PHE A 110 0.18 8.04 -5.43
C PHE A 110 0.51 8.00 -6.93
N PHE A 111 1.80 8.05 -7.29
CA PHE A 111 2.26 8.19 -8.66
C PHE A 111 1.73 7.11 -9.63
N PRO A 112 1.73 5.80 -9.31
CA PRO A 112 1.11 4.77 -10.16
C PRO A 112 -0.38 4.99 -10.40
N LEU A 113 -1.12 5.47 -9.39
CA LEU A 113 -2.55 5.76 -9.54
C LEU A 113 -2.74 6.90 -10.55
N GLY A 114 -1.97 7.97 -10.40
CA GLY A 114 -1.94 9.07 -11.35
C GLY A 114 -1.58 8.63 -12.78
N CYS A 115 -0.60 7.73 -12.92
CA CYS A 115 -0.21 7.17 -14.21
C CYS A 115 -1.30 6.30 -14.85
N SER A 116 -1.96 5.43 -14.06
CA SER A 116 -3.09 4.63 -14.55
C SER A 116 -4.26 5.52 -14.98
N TYR A 117 -4.51 6.63 -14.28
CA TYR A 117 -5.56 7.59 -14.67
C TYR A 117 -5.20 8.36 -15.94
N VAL A 118 -3.94 8.77 -16.11
CA VAL A 118 -3.43 9.37 -17.36
C VAL A 118 -3.61 8.40 -18.53
N LEU A 119 -3.24 7.14 -18.35
CA LEU A 119 -3.48 6.09 -19.36
C LEU A 119 -4.97 5.94 -19.67
N ASN A 120 -5.81 5.86 -18.64
CA ASN A 120 -7.25 5.66 -18.79
C ASN A 120 -7.95 6.82 -19.51
N THR A 121 -7.53 8.06 -19.23
CA THR A 121 -8.11 9.28 -19.82
C THR A 121 -7.37 9.78 -21.06
N GLN A 122 -6.37 9.04 -21.55
CA GLN A 122 -5.53 9.43 -22.69
C GLN A 122 -4.89 10.83 -22.49
N ASN A 123 -4.41 11.08 -21.26
CA ASN A 123 -3.80 12.33 -20.82
C ASN A 123 -4.71 13.57 -20.99
N ALA A 124 -6.03 13.40 -20.90
CA ALA A 124 -6.96 14.52 -20.84
C ALA A 124 -6.66 15.39 -19.60
N PRO A 125 -6.64 16.74 -19.73
CA PRO A 125 -6.44 17.62 -18.58
C PRO A 125 -7.48 17.37 -17.50
N MET A 126 -7.03 17.37 -16.24
CA MET A 126 -7.92 17.30 -15.09
C MET A 126 -8.38 18.71 -14.73
N GLU A 127 -9.67 18.95 -14.87
CA GLU A 127 -10.32 20.18 -14.41
C GLU A 127 -10.59 20.08 -12.91
N MET A 128 -10.03 21.00 -12.13
CA MET A 128 -10.30 21.13 -10.70
C MET A 128 -10.46 22.62 -10.36
N GLU A 129 -11.65 23.00 -9.92
CA GLU A 129 -11.97 24.40 -9.52
C GLU A 129 -11.65 25.45 -10.59
N GLY A 130 -11.91 25.11 -11.86
CA GLY A 130 -11.66 25.99 -12.99
C GLY A 130 -10.19 26.05 -13.45
N ASN A 131 -9.32 25.18 -12.91
CA ASN A 131 -7.95 25.02 -13.36
C ASN A 131 -7.75 23.66 -14.05
N ALA A 132 -7.35 23.71 -15.32
CA ALA A 132 -6.94 22.54 -16.08
C ALA A 132 -5.49 22.16 -15.74
N THR A 133 -5.29 20.97 -15.18
CA THR A 133 -3.95 20.43 -14.86
C THR A 133 -3.59 19.28 -15.78
N ASN A 134 -2.45 19.38 -16.47
CA ASN A 134 -1.85 18.23 -17.16
C ASN A 134 -1.07 17.37 -16.14
N ILE A 135 -1.62 16.20 -15.82
CA ILE A 135 -1.05 15.31 -14.80
C ILE A 135 0.29 14.72 -15.25
N ALA A 136 0.42 14.34 -16.53
CA ALA A 136 1.65 13.76 -17.05
C ALA A 136 2.83 14.75 -16.95
N GLU A 137 2.63 16.01 -17.35
CA GLU A 137 3.69 17.04 -17.26
C GLU A 137 4.08 17.33 -15.81
N LEU A 138 3.10 17.36 -14.90
CA LEU A 138 3.35 17.54 -13.47
C LEU A 138 4.25 16.42 -12.92
N PHE A 139 3.96 15.17 -13.28
CA PHE A 139 4.78 14.05 -12.84
C PHE A 139 6.12 13.94 -13.57
N ARG A 140 6.18 14.26 -14.85
CA ARG A 140 7.43 14.38 -15.62
C ARG A 140 8.42 15.26 -14.85
N LYS A 141 7.97 16.45 -14.43
CA LYS A 141 8.77 17.38 -13.62
C LYS A 141 9.15 16.82 -12.25
N ALA A 142 8.19 16.19 -11.55
CA ALA A 142 8.42 15.61 -10.23
C ALA A 142 9.48 14.50 -10.26
N VAL A 143 9.40 13.58 -11.23
CA VAL A 143 10.37 12.48 -11.40
C VAL A 143 11.77 12.99 -11.68
N LEU A 144 11.91 14.00 -12.55
CA LEU A 144 13.22 14.59 -12.84
C LEU A 144 13.82 15.35 -11.64
N LYS A 145 12.99 15.97 -10.81
CA LYS A 145 13.47 16.62 -9.59
C LYS A 145 13.74 15.67 -8.44
N GLY A 146 13.03 14.56 -8.39
CA GLY A 146 13.25 13.51 -7.40
C GLY A 146 14.50 12.66 -7.65
N SER A 147 14.84 12.45 -8.93
CA SER A 147 15.99 11.65 -9.35
C SER A 147 17.31 12.43 -9.49
N ASP A 148 17.29 13.77 -9.46
CA ASP A 148 18.50 14.62 -9.57
C ASP A 148 19.19 14.80 -8.20
N PRO A 149 20.42 14.28 -7.99
CA PRO A 149 21.16 14.42 -6.72
C PRO A 149 21.46 15.87 -6.30
N ARG A 150 21.33 16.85 -7.21
CA ARG A 150 21.53 18.28 -6.93
C ARG A 150 20.24 19.00 -6.56
N SER A 151 19.09 18.33 -6.70
CA SER A 151 17.79 18.87 -6.35
C SER A 151 17.61 18.90 -4.84
N THR A 152 16.97 19.95 -4.33
CA THR A 152 16.54 20.01 -2.92
C THR A 152 15.41 19.02 -2.60
N GLU A 153 14.79 18.44 -3.64
CA GLU A 153 13.76 17.41 -3.51
C GLU A 153 14.25 16.02 -3.95
N TYR A 154 15.58 15.82 -3.99
CA TYR A 154 16.18 14.52 -4.30
C TYR A 154 15.70 13.43 -3.33
N TRP A 155 15.32 12.28 -3.85
CA TRP A 155 14.83 11.13 -3.07
C TRP A 155 15.91 10.44 -2.22
N GLY A 156 17.17 10.82 -2.39
CA GLY A 156 18.29 10.29 -1.62
C GLY A 156 18.91 9.05 -2.27
N VAL A 157 20.02 8.61 -1.66
CA VAL A 157 20.75 7.39 -2.07
C VAL A 157 20.08 6.17 -1.45
N ILE A 158 19.93 5.09 -2.23
CA ILE A 158 19.33 3.84 -1.75
C ILE A 158 20.36 3.04 -0.94
N GLY A 159 20.04 2.79 0.34
CA GLY A 159 20.83 1.96 1.25
C GLY A 159 20.43 0.47 1.30
N ASP A 160 21.16 -0.30 2.10
CA ASP A 160 20.73 -1.66 2.48
C ASP A 160 19.50 -1.58 3.40
N TYR A 161 18.52 -2.47 3.20
CA TYR A 161 17.26 -2.54 3.94
C TYR A 161 16.46 -1.21 3.92
N ASP A 162 16.65 -0.42 2.87
CA ASP A 162 16.04 0.92 2.74
C ASP A 162 14.65 0.82 2.11
N GLN A 163 13.69 1.54 2.70
CA GLN A 163 12.32 1.65 2.20
C GLN A 163 12.26 2.14 0.75
N LYS A 164 13.25 2.93 0.30
CA LYS A 164 13.37 3.39 -1.09
C LYS A 164 13.37 2.26 -2.12
N LEU A 165 13.73 1.03 -1.73
CA LEU A 165 13.64 -0.15 -2.60
C LEU A 165 12.20 -0.41 -3.06
N ALA A 166 11.24 -0.33 -2.13
CA ALA A 166 9.83 -0.51 -2.45
C ALA A 166 9.29 0.68 -3.26
N GLU A 167 9.68 1.90 -2.88
CA GLU A 167 9.25 3.12 -3.56
C GLU A 167 9.79 3.21 -5.00
N ALA A 168 11.01 2.74 -5.24
CA ALA A 168 11.58 2.65 -6.59
C ALA A 168 10.78 1.69 -7.49
N ALA A 169 10.23 0.61 -6.95
CA ALA A 169 9.39 -0.32 -7.71
C ALA A 169 8.07 0.32 -8.15
N ASP A 170 7.41 1.07 -7.26
CA ASP A 170 6.19 1.81 -7.62
C ASP A 170 6.50 2.94 -8.62
N ILE A 171 7.64 3.65 -8.49
CA ILE A 171 8.07 4.67 -9.48
C ILE A 171 8.34 4.05 -10.85
N ALA A 172 9.08 2.94 -10.92
CA ALA A 172 9.36 2.26 -12.18
C ALA A 172 8.07 1.76 -12.85
N LEU A 173 7.14 1.22 -12.05
CA LEU A 173 5.83 0.80 -12.52
C LEU A 173 5.03 1.97 -13.12
N GLY A 174 4.94 3.11 -12.42
CA GLY A 174 4.22 4.29 -12.91
C GLY A 174 4.77 4.81 -14.25
N LEU A 175 6.09 4.84 -14.40
CA LEU A 175 6.75 5.22 -15.66
C LEU A 175 6.42 4.25 -16.79
N TRP A 176 6.36 2.95 -16.52
CA TRP A 176 5.94 1.96 -17.51
C TRP A 176 4.46 2.10 -17.89
N ILE A 177 3.55 2.25 -16.91
CA ILE A 177 2.10 2.42 -17.16
C ILE A 177 1.85 3.65 -18.05
N SER A 178 2.58 4.73 -17.81
CA SER A 178 2.43 6.02 -18.51
C SER A 178 3.48 6.26 -19.60
N LYS A 179 4.10 5.18 -20.13
CA LYS A 179 5.26 5.26 -21.03
C LYS A 179 5.10 6.32 -22.12
N GLU A 180 4.01 6.27 -22.86
CA GLU A 180 3.75 7.16 -24.01
C GLU A 180 3.57 8.64 -23.61
N PHE A 181 3.18 8.91 -22.36
CA PHE A 181 2.84 10.26 -21.88
C PHE A 181 3.93 10.89 -21.02
N ILE A 182 4.79 10.08 -20.40
CA ILE A 182 5.86 10.55 -19.51
C ILE A 182 7.23 10.08 -20.02
N TRP A 183 7.47 8.77 -20.03
CA TRP A 183 8.81 8.22 -20.32
C TRP A 183 9.33 8.58 -21.71
N ASP A 184 8.48 8.46 -22.74
CA ASP A 184 8.85 8.75 -24.13
C ASP A 184 9.05 10.26 -24.38
N THR A 185 8.64 11.11 -23.43
CA THR A 185 8.84 12.58 -23.47
C THR A 185 10.16 13.02 -22.82
N PHE A 186 10.87 12.11 -22.16
CA PHE A 186 12.21 12.39 -21.66
C PHE A 186 13.23 12.36 -22.79
N ASP A 187 14.18 13.28 -22.75
CA ASP A 187 15.39 13.16 -23.56
C ASP A 187 16.31 12.04 -23.02
N GLU A 188 17.35 11.68 -23.79
CA GLU A 188 18.25 10.59 -23.40
C GLU A 188 19.00 10.86 -22.08
N GLY A 189 19.32 12.13 -21.78
CA GLY A 189 19.96 12.49 -20.51
C GLY A 189 19.00 12.39 -19.33
N GLU A 190 17.75 12.76 -19.53
CA GLU A 190 16.66 12.61 -18.56
C GLU A 190 16.35 11.13 -18.27
N LYS A 191 16.29 10.27 -19.31
CA LYS A 191 16.14 8.81 -19.14
C LYS A 191 17.32 8.23 -18.36
N GLU A 192 18.55 8.62 -18.69
CA GLU A 192 19.76 8.15 -18.00
C GLU A 192 19.78 8.59 -16.53
N GLN A 193 19.32 9.81 -16.22
CA GLN A 193 19.20 10.28 -14.84
C GLN A 193 18.24 9.42 -14.02
N VAL A 194 17.05 9.14 -14.56
CA VAL A 194 16.04 8.33 -13.88
C VAL A 194 16.51 6.87 -13.75
N TYR A 195 17.08 6.32 -14.81
CA TYR A 195 17.72 5.00 -14.82
C TYR A 195 18.80 4.90 -13.72
N THR A 196 19.68 5.90 -13.63
CA THR A 196 20.76 5.94 -12.63
C THR A 196 20.19 5.88 -11.21
N TRP A 197 19.10 6.60 -10.92
CA TRP A 197 18.47 6.53 -9.60
C TRP A 197 17.82 5.17 -9.33
N LEU A 198 17.02 4.67 -10.28
CA LEU A 198 16.35 3.37 -10.15
C LEU A 198 17.33 2.20 -10.01
N MET A 199 18.47 2.24 -10.71
CA MET A 199 19.46 1.16 -10.66
C MET A 199 20.36 1.19 -9.42
N GLN A 200 20.20 2.15 -8.51
CA GLN A 200 20.83 2.08 -7.18
C GLN A 200 20.37 0.85 -6.38
N ILE A 201 19.25 0.21 -6.76
CA ILE A 201 18.79 -1.07 -6.20
C ILE A 201 19.79 -2.22 -6.39
N ARG A 202 20.75 -2.09 -7.31
CA ARG A 202 21.81 -3.08 -7.55
C ARG A 202 22.52 -3.43 -6.25
N GLU A 203 22.62 -4.74 -6.00
CA GLU A 203 23.38 -5.33 -4.89
C GLU A 203 22.94 -4.90 -3.48
N LYS A 204 21.80 -4.21 -3.35
CA LYS A 204 21.26 -3.81 -2.04
C LYS A 204 20.68 -5.01 -1.32
N LYS A 205 21.02 -5.12 -0.04
CA LYS A 205 20.42 -6.12 0.84
C LYS A 205 18.99 -5.71 1.17
N HIS A 206 18.13 -6.69 1.32
CA HIS A 206 16.75 -6.51 1.74
C HIS A 206 16.28 -7.76 2.48
N GLY A 207 15.09 -7.69 3.08
CA GLY A 207 14.45 -8.86 3.68
C GLY A 207 14.30 -9.98 2.65
N ASP A 208 14.53 -11.23 3.06
CA ASP A 208 14.31 -12.40 2.20
C ASP A 208 12.85 -12.85 2.30
N ASN A 209 11.98 -12.01 1.73
CA ASN A 209 10.53 -12.09 1.80
C ASN A 209 9.96 -11.43 0.51
N ASN A 210 8.75 -10.85 0.53
CA ASN A 210 8.16 -10.14 -0.62
C ASN A 210 9.07 -9.06 -1.22
N TRP A 211 10.04 -8.52 -0.46
CA TRP A 211 11.01 -7.55 -0.95
C TRP A 211 11.91 -8.11 -2.07
N ASN A 212 11.97 -9.43 -2.27
CA ASN A 212 12.61 -10.03 -3.44
C ASN A 212 11.96 -9.58 -4.76
N LEU A 213 10.69 -9.16 -4.75
CA LEU A 213 9.97 -8.74 -5.95
C LEU A 213 10.29 -7.29 -6.35
N PHE A 214 10.67 -6.39 -5.43
CA PHE A 214 10.90 -4.99 -5.77
C PHE A 214 12.06 -4.77 -6.77
N PRO A 215 13.25 -5.38 -6.58
CA PRO A 215 14.31 -5.29 -7.59
C PRO A 215 13.90 -5.90 -8.94
N VAL A 216 13.09 -6.97 -8.93
CA VAL A 216 12.60 -7.61 -10.16
C VAL A 216 11.64 -6.66 -10.88
N MET A 217 10.72 -6.03 -10.17
CA MET A 217 9.83 -5.00 -10.70
C MET A 217 10.60 -3.85 -11.35
N VAL A 218 11.58 -3.26 -10.64
CA VAL A 218 12.39 -2.15 -11.19
C VAL A 218 13.08 -2.54 -12.49
N VAL A 219 13.79 -3.68 -12.50
CA VAL A 219 14.53 -4.13 -13.69
C VAL A 219 13.58 -4.48 -14.84
N LYS A 220 12.46 -5.15 -14.56
CA LYS A 220 11.49 -5.53 -15.59
C LYS A 220 10.74 -4.33 -16.16
N SER A 221 10.42 -3.32 -15.35
CA SER A 221 9.90 -2.04 -15.87
C SER A 221 10.91 -1.37 -16.78
N LEU A 222 12.17 -1.25 -16.34
CA LEU A 222 13.24 -0.68 -17.14
C LEU A 222 13.50 -1.44 -18.45
N GLU A 223 13.43 -2.77 -18.43
CA GLU A 223 13.52 -3.61 -19.62
C GLU A 223 12.38 -3.31 -20.61
N ALA A 224 11.14 -3.24 -20.14
CA ALA A 224 9.98 -2.89 -20.97
C ALA A 224 10.00 -1.44 -21.47
N LEU A 225 10.72 -0.56 -20.77
CA LEU A 225 10.99 0.83 -21.17
C LEU A 225 12.18 0.97 -22.14
N GLY A 226 12.87 -0.13 -22.47
CA GLY A 226 14.02 -0.15 -23.37
C GLY A 226 15.35 0.27 -22.73
N MET A 227 15.41 0.34 -21.39
CA MET A 227 16.55 0.84 -20.61
C MET A 227 16.99 -0.17 -19.53
N ALA A 228 17.35 -1.39 -19.93
CA ALA A 228 17.96 -2.38 -19.02
C ALA A 228 19.16 -3.06 -19.66
N GLU A 229 20.21 -3.34 -18.86
CA GLU A 229 21.33 -4.13 -19.32
C GLU A 229 21.00 -5.63 -19.23
N PRO A 230 21.43 -6.46 -20.20
CA PRO A 230 21.14 -7.91 -20.20
C PRO A 230 21.55 -8.63 -18.91
N LYS A 231 22.66 -8.19 -18.29
CA LYS A 231 23.14 -8.76 -17.02
C LYS A 231 22.16 -8.53 -15.86
N ASP A 232 21.51 -7.37 -15.79
CA ASP A 232 20.55 -7.06 -14.73
C ASP A 232 19.27 -7.84 -14.93
N VAL A 233 18.83 -7.98 -16.20
CA VAL A 233 17.68 -8.82 -16.57
C VAL A 233 17.91 -10.27 -16.13
N GLU A 234 19.09 -10.83 -16.38
CA GLU A 234 19.45 -12.18 -15.95
C GLU A 234 19.43 -12.32 -14.41
N VAL A 235 19.95 -11.33 -13.69
CA VAL A 235 19.93 -11.31 -12.21
C VAL A 235 18.50 -11.23 -11.68
N ALA A 236 17.66 -10.37 -12.25
CA ALA A 236 16.25 -10.25 -11.88
C ALA A 236 15.51 -11.56 -12.15
N HIS A 237 15.77 -12.22 -13.28
CA HIS A 237 15.19 -13.52 -13.60
C HIS A 237 15.58 -14.59 -12.56
N LYS A 238 16.87 -14.76 -12.26
CA LYS A 238 17.33 -15.72 -11.24
C LYS A 238 16.76 -15.43 -9.85
N LYS A 239 16.61 -14.15 -9.50
CA LYS A 239 16.00 -13.73 -8.23
C LYS A 239 14.53 -14.13 -8.17
N PHE A 240 13.78 -13.91 -9.25
CA PHE A 240 12.39 -14.33 -9.36
C PHE A 240 12.24 -15.86 -9.29
N GLU A 241 13.04 -16.62 -10.06
CA GLU A 241 13.04 -18.09 -10.02
C GLU A 241 13.33 -18.63 -8.61
N ARG A 242 14.31 -18.04 -7.92
CA ARG A 242 14.61 -18.39 -6.53
C ARG A 242 13.41 -18.13 -5.63
N TYR A 243 12.77 -16.97 -5.77
CA TYR A 243 11.63 -16.56 -4.96
C TYR A 243 10.45 -17.51 -5.15
N ILE A 244 10.03 -17.78 -6.39
CA ILE A 244 8.91 -18.70 -6.65
C ILE A 244 9.24 -20.13 -6.21
N LYS A 245 10.48 -20.59 -6.38
CA LYS A 245 10.87 -21.94 -5.96
C LYS A 245 10.88 -22.11 -4.44
N LYS A 246 11.27 -21.06 -3.72
CA LYS A 246 11.46 -21.10 -2.27
C LYS A 246 10.18 -20.78 -1.50
N ASP A 247 9.48 -19.74 -1.92
CA ASP A 247 8.45 -19.09 -1.10
C ASP A 247 7.02 -19.41 -1.59
N TYR A 248 6.83 -20.02 -2.77
CA TYR A 248 5.50 -20.45 -3.22
C TYR A 248 5.01 -21.68 -2.43
N LEU A 249 3.86 -21.53 -1.76
CA LEU A 249 3.22 -22.58 -0.96
C LEU A 249 2.24 -23.45 -1.79
N GLY A 250 1.93 -23.01 -3.01
CA GLY A 250 0.89 -23.60 -3.84
C GLY A 250 -0.43 -22.84 -3.74
N LYS A 251 -1.34 -23.13 -4.68
CA LYS A 251 -2.68 -22.52 -4.75
C LYS A 251 -2.68 -20.99 -4.75
N GLY A 252 -1.65 -20.38 -5.36
CA GLY A 252 -1.53 -18.92 -5.43
C GLY A 252 -0.98 -18.23 -4.18
N TRP A 253 -0.65 -18.97 -3.11
CA TRP A 253 -0.15 -18.42 -1.84
C TRP A 253 1.36 -18.55 -1.71
N PHE A 254 1.95 -17.59 -1.01
CA PHE A 254 3.38 -17.47 -0.76
C PHE A 254 3.67 -17.24 0.74
N LYS A 255 4.79 -17.78 1.19
CA LYS A 255 5.43 -17.43 2.47
C LYS A 255 6.04 -16.04 2.33
N ASP A 256 5.91 -15.22 3.38
CA ASP A 256 6.48 -13.86 3.39
C ASP A 256 7.50 -13.69 4.52
N GLY A 257 8.66 -14.32 4.36
CA GLY A 257 9.63 -14.48 5.44
C GLY A 257 9.00 -15.27 6.59
N GLU A 258 9.30 -14.93 7.84
CA GLU A 258 8.75 -15.66 9.00
C GLU A 258 7.31 -15.24 9.39
N ALA A 259 6.65 -14.42 8.57
CA ALA A 259 5.24 -14.09 8.77
C ALA A 259 4.35 -15.28 8.34
N PRO A 260 3.27 -15.58 9.08
CA PRO A 260 2.22 -16.45 8.57
C PRO A 260 1.57 -15.83 7.33
N PRO A 261 0.83 -16.62 6.52
CA PRO A 261 0.06 -16.08 5.42
C PRO A 261 -0.79 -14.87 5.87
N ASP A 262 -0.71 -13.78 5.13
CA ASP A 262 -1.46 -12.55 5.38
C ASP A 262 -1.80 -11.87 4.04
N TYR A 263 -2.42 -10.70 4.14
CA TYR A 263 -2.84 -9.91 2.99
C TYR A 263 -1.70 -9.31 2.14
N TYR A 264 -0.41 -9.44 2.52
CA TYR A 264 0.68 -9.15 1.58
C TYR A 264 0.65 -10.06 0.37
N ASN A 265 0.07 -11.25 0.48
CA ASN A 265 -0.21 -12.07 -0.69
C ASN A 265 -1.09 -11.32 -1.70
N ALA A 266 -2.09 -10.57 -1.24
CA ALA A 266 -2.97 -9.80 -2.11
C ALA A 266 -2.32 -8.52 -2.63
N TRP A 267 -1.96 -7.60 -1.74
CA TRP A 267 -1.58 -6.24 -2.16
C TRP A 267 -0.11 -6.07 -2.51
N ALA A 268 0.77 -7.04 -2.21
CA ALA A 268 2.18 -6.97 -2.59
C ALA A 268 2.54 -8.04 -3.62
N ILE A 269 2.31 -9.32 -3.31
CA ILE A 269 2.81 -10.43 -4.12
C ILE A 269 1.99 -10.59 -5.40
N GLN A 270 0.69 -10.87 -5.30
CA GLN A 270 -0.20 -10.98 -6.46
C GLN A 270 -0.23 -9.69 -7.28
N TYR A 271 -0.17 -8.53 -6.63
CA TYR A 271 0.01 -7.23 -7.30
C TYR A 271 1.27 -7.19 -8.16
N CYS A 272 2.45 -7.53 -7.62
CA CYS A 272 3.69 -7.55 -8.41
C CYS A 272 3.64 -8.60 -9.54
N LEU A 273 3.11 -9.80 -9.27
CA LEU A 273 2.98 -10.84 -10.29
C LEU A 273 2.13 -10.37 -11.47
N PHE A 274 0.99 -9.73 -11.20
CA PHE A 274 0.14 -9.15 -12.23
C PHE A 274 0.93 -8.19 -13.13
N TRP A 275 1.64 -7.21 -12.55
CA TRP A 275 2.40 -6.24 -13.32
C TRP A 275 3.58 -6.83 -14.08
N LEU A 276 4.29 -7.81 -13.51
CA LEU A 276 5.34 -8.54 -14.22
C LEU A 276 4.81 -9.19 -15.49
N ASN A 277 3.63 -9.80 -15.43
CA ASN A 277 2.97 -10.39 -16.60
C ASN A 277 2.51 -9.33 -17.61
N GLN A 278 2.00 -8.17 -17.15
CA GLN A 278 1.60 -7.09 -18.07
C GLN A 278 2.80 -6.45 -18.78
N MET A 279 3.93 -6.29 -18.09
CA MET A 279 5.17 -5.77 -18.66
C MET A 279 5.79 -6.75 -19.65
N HIS A 280 5.78 -8.05 -19.31
CA HIS A 280 6.42 -9.11 -20.07
C HIS A 280 5.53 -10.36 -20.15
N PRO A 281 4.66 -10.47 -21.17
CA PRO A 281 3.77 -11.62 -21.35
C PRO A 281 4.48 -12.97 -21.54
N ASP A 282 5.80 -12.97 -21.83
CA ASP A 282 6.60 -14.19 -21.93
C ASP A 282 7.32 -14.56 -20.61
N PHE A 283 7.25 -13.71 -19.59
CA PHE A 283 7.97 -13.92 -18.33
C PHE A 283 7.12 -14.71 -17.33
N HIS A 284 7.27 -16.04 -17.34
CA HIS A 284 6.56 -16.95 -16.42
C HIS A 284 5.03 -16.80 -16.43
N SER A 285 4.45 -16.40 -17.57
CA SER A 285 3.02 -16.06 -17.67
C SER A 285 2.11 -17.21 -17.28
N GLU A 286 2.39 -18.44 -17.73
CA GLU A 286 1.60 -19.62 -17.35
C GLU A 286 1.54 -19.79 -15.81
N PHE A 287 2.69 -19.65 -15.15
CA PHE A 287 2.76 -19.71 -13.68
C PHE A 287 1.99 -18.56 -13.03
N ILE A 288 2.18 -17.33 -13.50
CA ILE A 288 1.54 -16.14 -12.92
C ILE A 288 0.02 -16.20 -13.08
N CYS A 289 -0.48 -16.49 -14.27
CA CYS A 289 -1.92 -16.63 -14.53
C CYS A 289 -2.52 -17.74 -13.67
N LYS A 290 -1.86 -18.90 -13.59
CA LYS A 290 -2.30 -20.02 -12.75
C LYS A 290 -2.29 -19.68 -11.26
N ALA A 291 -1.25 -19.01 -10.77
CA ALA A 291 -1.14 -18.60 -9.38
C ALA A 291 -2.23 -17.56 -9.02
N ASN A 292 -2.54 -16.63 -9.92
CA ASN A 292 -3.63 -15.68 -9.72
C ASN A 292 -5.01 -16.36 -9.77
N ALA A 293 -5.24 -17.29 -10.70
CA ALA A 293 -6.47 -18.08 -10.79
C ALA A 293 -6.73 -18.84 -9.48
N ASP A 294 -5.75 -19.62 -9.02
CA ASP A 294 -5.88 -20.40 -7.78
C ASP A 294 -6.09 -19.51 -6.55
N PHE A 295 -5.39 -18.38 -6.48
CA PHE A 295 -5.57 -17.42 -5.40
C PHE A 295 -6.99 -16.87 -5.40
N SER A 296 -7.46 -16.43 -6.57
CA SER A 296 -8.74 -15.72 -6.73
C SER A 296 -9.95 -16.64 -6.58
N GLU A 297 -9.84 -17.92 -6.95
CA GLU A 297 -10.88 -18.93 -6.76
C GLU A 297 -11.31 -19.02 -5.28
N PHE A 298 -10.33 -19.03 -4.37
CA PHE A 298 -10.60 -18.99 -2.93
C PHE A 298 -10.91 -17.56 -2.45
N PHE A 299 -10.09 -16.59 -2.85
CA PHE A 299 -10.09 -15.24 -2.28
C PHE A 299 -11.32 -14.41 -2.64
N LYS A 300 -12.04 -14.71 -3.73
CA LYS A 300 -13.29 -14.00 -4.07
C LYS A 300 -14.40 -14.15 -3.02
N HIS A 301 -14.31 -15.16 -2.16
CA HIS A 301 -15.22 -15.42 -1.05
C HIS A 301 -14.99 -14.52 0.18
N PHE A 302 -13.99 -13.63 0.15
CA PHE A 302 -13.70 -12.72 1.26
C PHE A 302 -14.52 -11.43 1.21
N PHE A 303 -15.17 -11.14 0.08
CA PHE A 303 -15.78 -9.84 -0.18
C PHE A 303 -17.30 -9.91 -0.01
N GLY A 304 -17.83 -8.97 0.77
CA GLY A 304 -19.26 -8.75 0.95
C GLY A 304 -19.58 -7.27 1.18
N PRO A 305 -20.87 -6.91 1.31
CA PRO A 305 -21.29 -5.53 1.56
C PRO A 305 -20.79 -5.02 2.92
N GLU A 306 -20.60 -5.92 3.89
CA GLU A 306 -20.07 -5.64 5.23
C GLU A 306 -18.52 -5.69 5.29
N GLY A 307 -17.84 -5.53 4.16
CA GLY A 307 -16.39 -5.54 4.06
C GLY A 307 -15.82 -6.96 3.96
N PHE A 308 -14.75 -7.23 4.69
CA PHE A 308 -14.05 -8.52 4.70
C PHE A 308 -13.45 -8.80 6.10
N PRO A 309 -13.19 -10.08 6.46
CA PRO A 309 -12.63 -10.43 7.77
C PRO A 309 -11.15 -10.03 7.87
N MET A 310 -10.86 -8.88 8.48
CA MET A 310 -9.51 -8.32 8.50
C MET A 310 -8.61 -8.97 9.56
N MET A 311 -7.35 -9.22 9.20
CA MET A 311 -6.33 -9.73 10.10
C MET A 311 -4.91 -9.31 9.67
N GLY A 312 -3.94 -9.56 10.55
CA GLY A 312 -2.53 -9.43 10.24
C GLY A 312 -2.00 -8.00 10.33
N ARG A 313 -0.86 -7.75 9.66
CA ARG A 313 -0.16 -6.47 9.74
C ARG A 313 -0.56 -5.52 8.62
N SER A 314 -0.10 -4.27 8.73
CA SER A 314 -0.31 -3.21 7.75
C SER A 314 -1.79 -2.94 7.47
N VAL A 315 -2.59 -2.93 8.54
CA VAL A 315 -4.04 -2.80 8.47
C VAL A 315 -4.49 -1.61 7.63
N CYS A 316 -3.73 -0.52 7.68
CA CYS A 316 -3.97 0.69 6.90
C CYS A 316 -3.94 0.51 5.36
N TYR A 317 -3.48 -0.62 4.81
CA TYR A 317 -3.47 -0.91 3.37
C TYR A 317 -4.76 -1.59 2.87
N ARG A 318 -5.74 -1.81 3.76
CA ARG A 318 -6.99 -2.55 3.54
C ARG A 318 -7.75 -2.28 2.24
N MET A 319 -7.67 -1.09 1.63
CA MET A 319 -8.36 -0.83 0.37
C MET A 319 -7.68 -1.49 -0.84
N ALA A 320 -6.45 -1.98 -0.67
CA ALA A 320 -5.71 -2.69 -1.71
C ALA A 320 -6.14 -4.16 -1.85
N VAL A 321 -6.90 -4.69 -0.90
CA VAL A 321 -7.32 -6.10 -0.85
C VAL A 321 -7.96 -6.61 -2.15
N PRO A 322 -8.83 -5.89 -2.87
CA PRO A 322 -9.41 -6.39 -4.12
C PRO A 322 -8.45 -6.44 -5.33
N SER A 323 -7.20 -5.97 -5.22
CA SER A 323 -6.25 -5.93 -6.35
C SER A 323 -6.11 -7.27 -7.10
N PRO A 324 -6.00 -8.45 -6.44
CA PRO A 324 -5.89 -9.73 -7.14
C PRO A 324 -7.17 -10.13 -7.89
N ILE A 325 -8.34 -9.78 -7.36
CA ILE A 325 -9.64 -10.06 -7.97
C ILE A 325 -9.83 -9.19 -9.22
N ILE A 326 -9.40 -7.92 -9.15
CA ILE A 326 -9.37 -7.03 -10.31
C ILE A 326 -8.41 -7.55 -11.37
N ALA A 327 -7.21 -8.00 -10.98
CA ALA A 327 -6.25 -8.63 -11.89
C ALA A 327 -6.82 -9.90 -12.56
N ALA A 328 -7.55 -10.73 -11.80
CA ALA A 328 -8.18 -11.95 -12.32
C ALA A 328 -9.23 -11.64 -13.40
N SER A 329 -9.95 -10.52 -13.31
CA SER A 329 -10.88 -10.13 -14.38
C SER A 329 -10.21 -9.80 -15.73
N LEU A 330 -8.89 -9.62 -15.74
CA LEU A 330 -8.11 -9.48 -16.97
C LEU A 330 -7.40 -10.79 -17.35
N LEU A 331 -6.83 -11.50 -16.36
CA LEU A 331 -6.01 -12.70 -16.59
C LEU A 331 -6.82 -14.00 -16.73
N ASN A 332 -7.91 -14.15 -15.98
CA ASN A 332 -8.65 -15.40 -15.75
C ASN A 332 -10.17 -15.11 -15.57
N GLN A 333 -10.82 -14.60 -16.63
CA GLN A 333 -12.22 -14.16 -16.61
C GLN A 333 -13.22 -15.27 -16.26
N GLU A 334 -12.84 -16.52 -16.44
CA GLU A 334 -13.60 -17.70 -16.07
C GLU A 334 -13.64 -17.96 -14.55
N VAL A 335 -12.66 -17.43 -13.81
CA VAL A 335 -12.59 -17.55 -12.33
C VAL A 335 -13.28 -16.38 -11.65
N VAL A 336 -13.01 -15.18 -12.16
CA VAL A 336 -13.59 -13.91 -11.70
C VAL A 336 -14.02 -13.11 -12.91
N SER A 337 -15.31 -12.87 -13.05
CA SER A 337 -15.82 -12.00 -14.10
C SER A 337 -15.48 -10.52 -13.83
N PRO A 338 -15.46 -9.66 -14.86
CA PRO A 338 -15.37 -8.21 -14.65
C PRO A 338 -16.46 -7.65 -13.72
N GLY A 339 -17.67 -8.21 -13.74
CA GLY A 339 -18.77 -7.80 -12.88
C GLY A 339 -18.56 -8.16 -11.40
N GLU A 340 -18.00 -9.34 -11.12
CA GLU A 340 -17.61 -9.73 -9.75
C GLU A 340 -16.46 -8.83 -9.25
N ALA A 341 -15.46 -8.57 -10.10
CA ALA A 341 -14.34 -7.69 -9.74
C ALA A 341 -14.77 -6.25 -9.46
N LEU A 342 -15.66 -5.69 -10.29
CA LEU A 342 -16.23 -4.36 -10.04
C LEU A 342 -17.00 -4.32 -8.72
N ARG A 343 -17.81 -5.35 -8.41
CA ARG A 343 -18.58 -5.40 -7.16
C ARG A 343 -17.68 -5.53 -5.92
N ALA A 344 -16.63 -6.35 -5.98
CA ALA A 344 -15.65 -6.48 -4.90
C ALA A 344 -14.88 -5.17 -4.63
N LEU A 345 -14.46 -4.47 -5.70
CA LEU A 345 -13.84 -3.15 -5.61
C LEU A 345 -14.81 -2.14 -4.98
N ASP A 346 -16.05 -2.08 -5.48
CA ASP A 346 -17.05 -1.12 -5.02
C ASP A 346 -17.44 -1.32 -3.55
N TYR A 347 -17.68 -2.56 -3.13
CA TYR A 347 -17.97 -2.89 -1.74
C TYR A 347 -16.82 -2.55 -0.80
N THR A 348 -15.59 -2.88 -1.18
CA THR A 348 -14.41 -2.54 -0.36
C THR A 348 -14.35 -1.04 -0.11
N TRP A 349 -14.39 -0.23 -1.16
CA TRP A 349 -14.30 1.22 -1.02
C TRP A 349 -15.52 1.82 -0.32
N SER A 350 -16.73 1.36 -0.64
CA SER A 350 -17.97 1.86 -0.02
C SER A 350 -18.01 1.58 1.48
N TYR A 351 -17.63 0.36 1.89
CA TYR A 351 -17.59 -0.04 3.30
C TYR A 351 -16.66 0.84 4.13
N PHE A 352 -15.45 1.09 3.63
CA PHE A 352 -14.50 1.88 4.40
C PHE A 352 -14.78 3.38 4.32
N ILE A 353 -15.29 3.90 3.19
CA ILE A 353 -15.70 5.30 3.07
C ILE A 353 -16.91 5.60 3.98
N SER A 354 -17.88 4.69 4.05
CA SER A 354 -19.04 4.84 4.95
C SER A 354 -18.60 4.91 6.42
N ASN A 355 -17.54 4.20 6.78
CA ASN A 355 -16.94 4.16 8.12
C ASN A 355 -15.81 5.20 8.37
N GLY A 356 -15.54 6.12 7.45
CA GLY A 356 -14.62 7.26 7.70
C GLY A 356 -13.14 7.01 7.39
N ALA A 357 -12.83 6.04 6.52
CA ALA A 357 -11.47 5.69 6.10
C ALA A 357 -10.71 6.73 5.27
N LEU A 358 -11.37 7.83 4.91
CA LEU A 358 -10.77 8.95 4.19
C LEU A 358 -10.74 10.17 5.09
N SER A 359 -9.61 10.86 5.09
CA SER A 359 -9.49 12.15 5.78
C SER A 359 -8.44 13.01 5.10
N LYS A 360 -8.79 14.28 4.89
CA LYS A 360 -7.86 15.33 4.44
C LYS A 360 -7.13 15.00 3.15
N GLY A 361 -7.80 14.40 2.16
CA GLY A 361 -7.22 14.04 0.87
C GLY A 361 -6.34 12.78 0.87
N LYS A 362 -6.41 11.95 1.93
CA LYS A 362 -5.64 10.70 2.06
C LYS A 362 -6.46 9.60 2.73
N VAL A 363 -5.91 8.39 2.74
CA VAL A 363 -6.43 7.26 3.54
C VAL A 363 -5.94 7.41 5.00
N THR A 364 -6.79 7.05 5.96
CA THR A 364 -6.46 7.08 7.39
C THR A 364 -5.40 6.04 7.79
N GLN A 365 -4.61 6.37 8.81
CA GLN A 365 -3.55 5.55 9.43
C GLN A 365 -4.10 4.55 10.45
N GLY A 366 -5.09 3.77 10.07
CA GLY A 366 -5.73 2.76 10.92
C GLY A 366 -6.72 1.90 10.13
N PHE A 367 -7.72 1.32 10.80
CA PHE A 367 -8.75 0.50 10.15
C PHE A 367 -9.99 1.29 9.70
N TYR A 368 -10.48 2.24 10.50
CA TYR A 368 -11.52 3.18 10.08
C TYR A 368 -11.00 4.59 10.17
N SER A 369 -10.60 5.03 11.35
CA SER A 369 -9.91 6.30 11.58
C SER A 369 -8.39 6.12 11.61
N ASP A 370 -7.68 7.22 11.86
CA ASP A 370 -6.29 7.13 12.33
C ASP A 370 -6.29 6.35 13.66
N ASP A 371 -5.51 5.28 13.75
CA ASP A 371 -5.39 4.45 14.95
C ASP A 371 -3.98 3.86 15.05
N LEU A 372 -3.23 4.41 16.01
CA LEU A 372 -1.85 4.02 16.29
C LEU A 372 -1.72 2.64 16.93
N SER A 373 -2.82 2.05 17.42
CA SER A 373 -2.82 0.72 18.02
C SER A 373 -2.58 -0.38 16.97
N VAL A 374 -2.97 -0.15 15.72
CA VAL A 374 -2.82 -1.08 14.59
C VAL A 374 -1.81 -0.61 13.55
N LEU A 375 -1.33 0.63 13.66
CA LEU A 375 -0.29 1.16 12.78
C LEU A 375 1.07 0.56 13.12
N ASN A 376 1.76 0.00 12.13
CA ASN A 376 3.12 -0.49 12.33
C ASN A 376 4.12 0.67 12.45
N SER A 377 5.22 0.46 13.18
CA SER A 377 6.25 1.48 13.38
C SER A 377 6.97 1.93 12.10
N TYR A 378 6.94 1.12 11.04
CA TYR A 378 7.45 1.48 9.71
C TYR A 378 6.42 2.23 8.85
N SER A 379 5.17 2.33 9.30
CA SER A 379 4.11 3.02 8.55
C SER A 379 3.97 4.46 9.05
N GLY A 380 4.11 5.42 8.13
CA GLY A 380 3.89 6.84 8.36
C GLY A 380 2.75 7.39 7.49
N ALA A 381 2.67 8.73 7.42
CA ALA A 381 1.57 9.43 6.77
C ALA A 381 1.41 9.08 5.27
N GLY A 382 2.51 8.85 4.55
CA GLY A 382 2.49 8.42 3.15
C GLY A 382 2.24 6.93 2.96
N SER A 383 2.51 6.09 3.97
CA SER A 383 2.51 4.64 3.79
C SER A 383 1.13 4.08 3.43
N CYS A 384 0.08 4.65 4.02
CA CYS A 384 -1.30 4.14 3.88
C CYS A 384 -1.82 4.22 2.44
N LEU A 385 -1.17 5.01 1.58
CA LEU A 385 -1.48 5.13 0.16
C LEU A 385 -1.23 3.84 -0.64
N TRP A 386 -0.59 2.81 -0.09
CA TRP A 386 -0.65 1.48 -0.73
C TRP A 386 -2.08 0.93 -0.83
N SER A 387 -3.03 1.43 -0.02
CA SER A 387 -4.47 1.25 -0.23
C SER A 387 -4.93 1.57 -1.66
N LEU A 388 -4.22 2.47 -2.37
CA LEU A 388 -4.55 2.87 -3.74
C LEU A 388 -4.26 1.79 -4.78
N ARG A 389 -3.53 0.71 -4.47
CA ARG A 389 -3.16 -0.35 -5.43
C ARG A 389 -4.36 -0.99 -6.13
N SER A 390 -5.51 -1.07 -5.46
CA SER A 390 -6.76 -1.52 -6.08
C SER A 390 -7.22 -0.57 -7.19
N LEU A 391 -7.11 0.75 -6.97
CA LEU A 391 -7.42 1.77 -7.97
C LEU A 391 -6.38 1.80 -9.10
N VAL A 392 -5.08 1.65 -8.80
CA VAL A 392 -4.03 1.53 -9.82
C VAL A 392 -4.37 0.41 -10.80
N THR A 393 -4.73 -0.76 -10.25
CA THR A 393 -5.12 -1.94 -11.02
C THR A 393 -6.44 -1.71 -11.76
N ALA A 394 -7.44 -1.12 -11.10
CA ALA A 394 -8.76 -0.87 -11.68
C ALA A 394 -8.72 0.08 -12.88
N PHE A 395 -8.06 1.23 -12.77
CA PHE A 395 -7.96 2.18 -13.89
C PHE A 395 -7.17 1.61 -15.07
N TYR A 396 -6.12 0.81 -14.79
CA TYR A 396 -5.38 0.11 -15.83
C TYR A 396 -6.27 -0.92 -16.54
N VAL A 397 -6.93 -1.81 -15.79
CA VAL A 397 -7.83 -2.83 -16.37
C VAL A 397 -9.00 -2.17 -17.11
N ASP A 398 -9.58 -1.10 -16.57
CA ASP A 398 -10.63 -0.31 -17.24
C ASP A 398 -10.17 0.22 -18.60
N SER A 399 -8.91 0.68 -18.73
CA SER A 399 -8.36 1.12 -20.02
C SER A 399 -8.26 0.00 -21.07
N LYS A 400 -8.39 -1.27 -20.65
CA LYS A 400 -8.32 -2.45 -21.52
C LYS A 400 -9.69 -3.07 -21.77
N THR A 401 -10.59 -3.06 -20.79
CA THR A 401 -11.83 -3.85 -20.82
C THR A 401 -13.10 -3.07 -20.48
N ASN A 402 -13.02 -1.77 -20.18
CA ASN A 402 -14.13 -0.95 -19.67
C ASN A 402 -14.74 -1.51 -18.38
N LEU A 403 -13.90 -2.02 -17.47
CA LEU A 403 -14.29 -2.56 -16.16
C LEU A 403 -15.31 -1.71 -15.40
N LEU A 404 -15.20 -0.37 -15.44
CA LEU A 404 -16.07 0.54 -14.68
C LEU A 404 -17.43 0.80 -15.34
N GLU A 405 -17.69 0.21 -16.51
CA GLU A 405 -18.96 0.30 -17.25
C GLU A 405 -19.72 -1.03 -17.29
N VAL A 406 -19.11 -2.12 -16.86
CA VAL A 406 -19.78 -3.43 -16.83
C VAL A 406 -20.90 -3.44 -15.79
N GLN A 407 -21.88 -4.31 -16.00
CA GLN A 407 -22.92 -4.54 -14.99
C GLN A 407 -22.32 -5.31 -13.80
N PRO A 408 -22.43 -4.79 -12.56
CA PRO A 408 -21.96 -5.51 -11.38
C PRO A 408 -22.67 -6.86 -11.24
N GLN A 409 -21.91 -7.90 -10.90
CA GLN A 409 -22.42 -9.25 -10.67
C GLN A 409 -22.29 -9.62 -9.21
N LYS A 410 -23.28 -10.37 -8.70
CA LYS A 410 -23.32 -10.82 -7.31
C LYS A 410 -22.04 -11.55 -6.92
N LEU A 411 -21.54 -11.25 -5.73
CA LEU A 411 -20.43 -11.97 -5.11
C LEU A 411 -20.94 -13.28 -4.47
N PRO A 412 -20.06 -14.24 -4.13
CA PRO A 412 -20.47 -15.54 -3.58
C PRO A 412 -21.46 -15.45 -2.40
N VAL A 413 -21.20 -14.56 -1.44
CA VAL A 413 -22.07 -14.38 -0.24
C VAL A 413 -23.47 -13.88 -0.58
N GLU A 414 -23.70 -13.33 -1.78
CA GLU A 414 -25.02 -12.82 -2.20
C GLU A 414 -25.82 -13.85 -3.02
N ILE A 415 -25.24 -15.03 -3.24
CA ILE A 415 -25.80 -16.13 -4.04
C ILE A 415 -26.30 -17.24 -3.12
N GLU A 416 -25.43 -17.77 -2.25
CA GLU A 416 -25.74 -18.87 -1.34
C GLU A 416 -24.78 -18.93 -0.15
N ASP A 417 -25.15 -19.68 0.89
CA ASP A 417 -24.25 -20.01 1.98
C ASP A 417 -23.07 -20.84 1.46
N PHE A 418 -21.87 -20.59 1.98
CA PHE A 418 -20.70 -21.37 1.58
C PHE A 418 -19.77 -21.66 2.77
N GLN A 419 -18.98 -22.73 2.61
CA GLN A 419 -17.83 -23.03 3.45
C GLN A 419 -16.75 -23.70 2.59
N LEU A 420 -15.57 -23.11 2.54
CA LEU A 420 -14.46 -23.58 1.71
C LEU A 420 -13.18 -23.65 2.51
N ARG A 421 -12.41 -24.73 2.34
CA ARG A 421 -11.10 -24.89 2.97
C ARG A 421 -9.98 -24.72 1.94
N ASN A 422 -8.99 -23.90 2.29
CA ASN A 422 -7.69 -23.90 1.64
C ASN A 422 -6.70 -24.75 2.45
N GLU A 423 -6.44 -25.97 1.99
CA GLU A 423 -5.56 -26.93 2.66
C GLU A 423 -4.08 -26.53 2.67
N ARG A 424 -3.66 -25.54 1.85
CA ARG A 424 -2.24 -25.12 1.81
C ARG A 424 -1.85 -24.16 2.91
N ILE A 425 -2.79 -23.35 3.37
CA ILE A 425 -2.58 -22.35 4.42
C ILE A 425 -3.43 -22.65 5.67
N ASP A 426 -4.18 -23.75 5.65
CA ASP A 426 -5.12 -24.17 6.68
C ASP A 426 -6.15 -23.09 7.05
N TRP A 427 -6.73 -22.45 6.05
CA TRP A 427 -7.81 -21.48 6.25
C TRP A 427 -9.15 -22.08 5.83
N VAL A 428 -10.20 -21.74 6.56
CA VAL A 428 -11.58 -21.98 6.17
C VAL A 428 -12.28 -20.63 6.07
N ILE A 429 -12.93 -20.38 4.94
CA ILE A 429 -13.78 -19.20 4.74
C ILE A 429 -15.23 -19.68 4.66
N SER A 430 -16.13 -19.05 5.40
CA SER A 430 -17.56 -19.32 5.34
C SER A 430 -18.35 -18.03 5.23
N GLY A 431 -19.46 -18.06 4.49
CA GLY A 431 -20.36 -16.93 4.33
C GLY A 431 -21.80 -17.35 4.55
N ASP A 432 -22.55 -16.48 5.18
CA ASP A 432 -24.00 -16.61 5.41
C ASP A 432 -24.72 -15.63 4.48
N GLN A 433 -25.59 -16.14 3.62
CA GLN A 433 -26.22 -15.38 2.54
C GLN A 433 -27.35 -14.47 3.02
N GLU A 434 -27.98 -14.81 4.14
CA GLU A 434 -29.05 -14.00 4.74
C GLU A 434 -28.48 -12.74 5.40
N THR A 435 -27.38 -12.89 6.14
CA THR A 435 -26.76 -11.81 6.92
C THR A 435 -25.63 -11.09 6.17
N GLY A 436 -25.03 -11.71 5.16
CA GLY A 436 -23.85 -11.20 4.48
C GLY A 436 -22.56 -11.33 5.29
N VAL A 437 -22.60 -11.99 6.46
CA VAL A 437 -21.44 -12.16 7.34
C VAL A 437 -20.47 -13.19 6.74
N ILE A 438 -19.20 -12.82 6.66
CA ILE A 438 -18.12 -13.72 6.22
C ILE A 438 -17.17 -13.95 7.39
N THR A 439 -16.84 -15.20 7.65
CA THR A 439 -15.94 -15.64 8.72
C THR A 439 -14.73 -16.36 8.14
N LEU A 440 -13.54 -15.86 8.48
CA LEU A 440 -12.27 -16.54 8.30
C LEU A 440 -11.91 -17.30 9.58
N GLU A 441 -11.73 -18.60 9.45
CA GLU A 441 -11.21 -19.48 10.49
C GLU A 441 -9.77 -19.93 10.13
N ILE A 442 -8.83 -19.72 11.06
CA ILE A 442 -7.42 -20.12 10.88
C ILE A 442 -7.14 -21.42 11.67
N LEU A 443 -7.22 -22.55 10.93
CA LEU A 443 -6.62 -23.88 11.14
C LEU A 443 -5.59 -24.04 12.25
N SER A 444 -4.51 -23.29 12.10
CA SER A 444 -3.29 -23.42 12.87
C SER A 444 -3.32 -22.66 14.19
N ASN A 445 -4.29 -21.76 14.38
CA ASN A 445 -4.43 -20.99 15.61
C ASN A 445 -5.20 -21.77 16.69
N PRO A 446 -4.87 -21.57 17.98
CA PRO A 446 -5.55 -22.22 19.09
C PRO A 446 -7.01 -21.74 19.21
N LEU A 447 -7.89 -22.59 19.75
CA LEU A 447 -9.29 -22.27 20.08
C LEU A 447 -9.45 -21.39 21.34
N GLU A 448 -8.36 -20.79 21.82
CA GLU A 448 -8.30 -19.93 23.02
C GLU A 448 -9.19 -18.67 22.88
N PRO A 449 -9.47 -17.92 23.97
CA PRO A 449 -10.35 -16.74 23.91
C PRO A 449 -9.82 -15.66 22.95
N VAL A 450 -10.75 -14.83 22.46
CA VAL A 450 -10.45 -13.71 21.55
C VAL A 450 -9.45 -12.76 22.21
N LEU A 451 -8.30 -12.59 21.55
CA LEU A 451 -7.24 -11.67 21.93
C LEU A 451 -7.59 -10.26 21.43
N GLU A 452 -7.74 -9.33 22.36
CA GLU A 452 -8.06 -7.93 22.10
C GLU A 452 -6.80 -7.10 21.76
N LEU A 453 -7.01 -5.99 21.03
CA LEU A 453 -5.96 -5.01 20.79
C LEU A 453 -5.62 -4.26 22.08
N LYS A 454 -4.32 -4.06 22.30
CA LYS A 454 -3.84 -3.10 23.30
C LYS A 454 -3.97 -1.70 22.72
N PRO A 455 -4.66 -0.76 23.39
CA PRO A 455 -4.79 0.59 22.89
C PRO A 455 -3.44 1.30 22.91
N TYR A 456 -3.28 2.30 22.05
CA TYR A 456 -2.18 3.25 22.15
C TYR A 456 -2.37 4.12 23.39
N SER A 457 -1.45 4.03 24.35
CA SER A 457 -1.61 4.62 25.68
C SER A 457 -0.92 5.98 25.82
N ASN A 458 -1.26 6.73 26.87
CA ASN A 458 -0.52 7.95 27.25
C ASN A 458 0.96 7.67 27.56
N TRP A 459 1.29 6.45 27.98
CA TRP A 459 2.68 6.05 28.21
C TRP A 459 3.43 5.87 26.90
N ASP A 460 2.79 5.29 25.88
CA ASP A 460 3.34 5.20 24.54
C ASP A 460 3.59 6.60 23.98
N ALA A 461 2.62 7.51 24.07
CA ALA A 461 2.77 8.90 23.64
C ALA A 461 3.90 9.65 24.36
N PHE A 462 4.04 9.43 25.67
CA PHE A 462 5.17 9.97 26.42
C PHE A 462 6.51 9.43 25.92
N LEU A 463 6.61 8.12 25.67
CA LEU A 463 7.81 7.49 25.14
C LEU A 463 8.13 8.00 23.73
N GLU A 464 7.16 8.13 22.84
CA GLU A 464 7.37 8.68 21.50
C GLU A 464 7.88 10.11 21.55
N THR A 465 7.30 10.94 22.41
CA THR A 465 7.75 12.33 22.62
C THR A 465 9.16 12.38 23.18
N LEU A 466 9.46 11.55 24.19
CA LEU A 466 10.77 11.50 24.84
C LEU A 466 11.87 10.99 23.89
N TRP A 467 11.57 9.98 23.06
CA TRP A 467 12.55 9.32 22.21
C TRP A 467 12.57 9.83 20.77
N GLN A 468 11.59 10.66 20.39
CA GLN A 468 11.38 11.12 19.02
C GLN A 468 11.38 9.95 18.01
N TYR A 469 10.67 8.87 18.36
CA TYR A 469 10.63 7.64 17.59
C TYR A 469 9.32 6.88 17.85
N PRO A 470 8.67 6.27 16.84
CA PRO A 470 7.41 5.56 17.02
C PRO A 470 7.50 4.41 18.03
N HIS A 471 6.57 4.38 18.98
CA HIS A 471 6.41 3.43 20.06
C HIS A 471 4.98 2.91 20.04
N ARG A 472 4.65 2.14 18.99
CA ARG A 472 3.32 1.56 18.80
C ARG A 472 3.15 0.29 19.66
N PRO A 473 1.96 0.02 20.21
CA PRO A 473 1.72 -1.20 20.97
C PRO A 473 1.95 -2.44 20.11
N ASN A 474 2.54 -3.49 20.70
CA ASN A 474 2.74 -4.75 20.00
C ASN A 474 1.45 -5.59 20.03
N ASN A 475 0.63 -5.42 19.00
CA ASN A 475 -0.62 -6.13 18.80
C ASN A 475 -0.52 -7.35 17.86
N LYS A 476 0.69 -7.88 17.61
CA LYS A 476 0.89 -9.04 16.72
C LYS A 476 0.00 -10.22 17.11
N LYS A 477 -0.16 -10.51 18.40
CA LYS A 477 -0.97 -11.64 18.85
C LYS A 477 -2.45 -11.48 18.51
N ALA A 478 -3.06 -10.35 18.86
CA ALA A 478 -4.46 -10.05 18.50
C ALA A 478 -4.69 -10.07 16.98
N LEU A 479 -3.71 -9.61 16.21
CA LEU A 479 -3.82 -9.55 14.76
C LEU A 479 -3.60 -10.90 14.06
N TYR A 480 -2.90 -11.88 14.67
CA TYR A 480 -2.53 -13.13 13.99
C TYR A 480 -2.93 -14.43 14.70
N GLU A 481 -3.15 -14.42 16.02
CA GLU A 481 -3.31 -15.63 16.84
C GLU A 481 -4.79 -15.89 17.19
N ASN A 482 -5.73 -15.05 16.75
CA ASN A 482 -7.16 -15.31 16.90
C ASN A 482 -7.61 -16.42 15.95
N ARG A 483 -8.50 -17.30 16.41
CA ARG A 483 -9.04 -18.39 15.57
C ARG A 483 -9.98 -17.88 14.49
N PHE A 484 -10.84 -16.93 14.85
CA PHE A 484 -11.93 -16.45 14.01
C PHE A 484 -11.80 -14.95 13.77
N TYR A 485 -11.97 -14.55 12.51
CA TYR A 485 -12.09 -13.15 12.08
C TYR A 485 -13.37 -13.03 11.26
N THR A 486 -14.19 -12.01 11.52
CA THR A 486 -15.47 -11.82 10.82
C THR A 486 -15.53 -10.44 10.19
N THR A 487 -16.44 -10.25 9.23
CA THR A 487 -16.76 -8.93 8.64
C THR A 487 -17.24 -7.90 9.65
N GLU A 488 -17.74 -8.34 10.82
CA GLU A 488 -18.06 -7.42 11.92
C GLU A 488 -16.82 -6.71 12.46
N ASN A 489 -15.62 -7.30 12.29
CA ASN A 489 -14.34 -6.67 12.60
C ASN A 489 -14.27 -6.08 14.03
N LYS A 490 -14.91 -6.75 15.00
CA LYS A 490 -15.08 -6.28 16.39
C LYS A 490 -13.79 -5.84 17.07
N ILE A 491 -12.66 -6.50 16.76
CA ILE A 491 -11.36 -6.16 17.32
C ILE A 491 -10.88 -4.74 17.00
N PHE A 492 -11.49 -4.06 16.01
CA PHE A 492 -11.14 -2.70 15.58
C PHE A 492 -12.19 -1.63 15.96
N LEU A 493 -13.22 -2.00 16.73
CA LEU A 493 -14.34 -1.11 17.07
C LEU A 493 -14.26 -0.50 18.48
N ASP A 494 -13.28 -0.90 19.29
CA ASP A 494 -13.16 -0.57 20.72
C ASP A 494 -12.19 0.58 21.04
#